data_AF-A0A838XLT7-F1
#
_entry.id   AF-A0A838XLT7-F1
#
_cell.length_a   1.000
_cell.length_b   1.000
_cell.length_c   1.000
_cell.angle_alpha   90.00
_cell.angle_beta   90.00
_cell.angle_gamma   90.00
#
_symmetry.space_group_name_H-M   'P 1'
#
loop_
_entity.id
_entity.type
_entity.pdbx_description
1 polymer ?
#
loop_
_entity_poly.entity_id
_entity_poly.type
_entity_poly.pdbx_seq_one_letter_code
_entity_poly.pdbx_strand_id
1 'polypeptide(L)' 'MVNAFGIAALALGGYALVRAVRREMTRVERKVSEAARKDTDGAPPKALVRDPETGRYRPEE' A
#
# COMPACT_ATOMS: atom_id res chain seq x y z
N MET A 1 -40.61 -4.56 5.45
CA MET A 1 -39.76 -5.56 4.77
C MET A 1 -38.75 -4.97 3.78
N VAL A 2 -39.01 -3.81 3.17
CA VAL A 2 -38.11 -3.19 2.16
C VAL A 2 -36.75 -2.73 2.73
N ASN A 3 -36.68 -2.35 4.02
CA ASN A 3 -35.47 -1.78 4.62
C ASN A 3 -34.32 -2.79 4.83
N ALA A 4 -34.61 -4.03 5.23
CA ALA A 4 -33.56 -4.99 5.57
C ALA A 4 -32.83 -5.52 4.32
N PHE A 5 -33.57 -5.80 3.24
CA PHE A 5 -32.99 -6.27 1.98
C PHE A 5 -32.19 -5.18 1.26
N GLY A 6 -32.65 -3.92 1.30
CA GLY A 6 -31.90 -2.80 0.73
C GLY A 6 -30.56 -2.56 1.43
N ILE A 7 -30.54 -2.63 2.77
CA ILE A 7 -29.31 -2.49 3.56
C ILE A 7 -28.35 -3.65 3.29
N ALA A 8 -28.86 -4.89 3.20
CA ALA A 8 -28.04 -6.06 2.91
C ALA A 8 -27.40 -5.98 1.51
N ALA A 9 -28.16 -5.54 0.50
CA ALA A 9 -27.65 -5.37 -0.86
C ALA A 9 -26.54 -4.30 -0.92
N LEU A 10 -26.71 -3.17 -0.24
CA LEU A 10 -25.68 -2.12 -0.15
C LEU A 10 -24.42 -2.60 0.57
N ALA A 11 -24.55 -3.36 1.66
CA ALA A 11 -23.41 -3.91 2.38
C ALA A 11 -22.62 -4.90 1.51
N LEU A 12 -23.31 -5.80 0.79
CA LEU A 12 -22.68 -6.76 -0.12
C LEU A 12 -22.02 -6.06 -1.32
N GLY A 13 -22.69 -5.07 -1.91
CA GLY A 13 -22.14 -4.27 -3.00
C GLY A 13 -20.90 -3.48 -2.58
N GLY A 14 -20.97 -2.81 -1.43
CA GLY A 14 -19.83 -2.08 -0.85
C GLY A 14 -18.65 -3.00 -0.53
N TYR A 15 -18.91 -4.17 0.04
CA TYR A 15 -17.85 -5.17 0.31
C TYR A 15 -17.18 -5.66 -0.97
N ALA A 16 -17.95 -5.94 -2.02
CA ALA A 16 -17.42 -6.38 -3.31
C ALA A 16 -16.48 -5.34 -3.93
N LEU A 17 -16.85 -4.05 -3.88
CA LEU A 17 -16.02 -2.95 -4.36
C LEU A 17 -14.71 -2.83 -3.56
N VAL A 18 -14.80 -2.82 -2.23
CA VAL A 18 -13.61 -2.77 -1.35
C VAL A 18 -12.68 -3.96 -1.63
N ARG A 19 -13.25 -5.16 -1.83
CA ARG A 19 -12.48 -6.36 -2.17
C ARG A 19 -11.77 -6.24 -3.51
N ALA A 20 -12.42 -5.67 -4.52
CA ALA A 20 -11.82 -5.43 -5.83
C ALA A 20 -10.66 -4.42 -5.74
N VAL A 21 -10.87 -3.30 -5.03
CA VAL A 21 -9.84 -2.28 -4.79
C VAL A 21 -8.63 -2.88 -4.08
N ARG A 22 -8.84 -3.66 -3.02
CA ARG A 22 -7.75 -4.32 -2.29
C ARG A 22 -6.90 -5.23 -3.20
N ARG A 23 -7.53 -5.97 -4.13
CA ARG A 23 -6.82 -6.82 -5.09
C ARG A 23 -5.93 -6.02 -6.03
N GLU A 24 -6.43 -4.90 -6.54
CA GLU A 24 -5.63 -4.02 -7.40
C GLU A 24 -4.51 -3.33 -6.61
N MET A 25 -4.75 -2.92 -5.36
CA MET A 25 -3.69 -2.37 -4.49
C MET A 25 -2.54 -3.36 -4.30
N THR A 26 -2.83 -4.64 -4.04
CA THR A 26 -1.78 -5.68 -3.95
C THR A 26 -1.00 -5.80 -5.27
N ARG A 27 -1.67 -5.68 -6.41
CA ARG A 27 -1.02 -5.73 -7.73
C ARG A 27 -0.11 -4.53 -7.97
N VAL A 28 -0.57 -3.33 -7.57
CA VAL A 28 0.20 -2.08 -7.66
C VAL A 28 1.41 -2.14 -6.73
N GLU A 29 1.21 -2.53 -5.47
CA GLU A 29 2.27 -2.66 -4.48
C GLU A 29 3.38 -3.61 -4.95
N ARG A 30 3.00 -4.74 -5.57
CA ARG A 30 3.96 -5.68 -6.16
C ARG A 30 4.77 -5.02 -7.28
N LYS A 31 4.12 -4.31 -8.21
CA LYS A 31 4.79 -3.61 -9.32
C LYS A 31 5.72 -2.51 -8.84
N VAL A 32 5.28 -1.72 -7.85
CA VAL A 32 6.09 -0.64 -7.25
C VAL A 32 7.29 -1.22 -6.52
N SER A 33 7.10 -2.28 -5.74
CA SER A 33 8.19 -2.97 -5.04
C SER A 33 9.20 -3.57 -6.02
N GLU A 34 8.72 -4.15 -7.13
CA GLU A 34 9.58 -4.71 -8.17
C GLU A 34 10.36 -3.63 -8.91
N ALA A 35 9.72 -2.50 -9.25
CA ALA A 35 10.38 -1.35 -9.85
C ALA A 35 11.44 -0.75 -8.92
N ALA A 36 11.10 -0.53 -7.64
CA ALA A 36 12.04 -0.02 -6.64
C ALA A 36 13.27 -0.93 -6.47
N ARG A 37 13.07 -2.26 -6.51
CA ARG A 37 14.19 -3.22 -6.47
C ARG A 37 15.05 -3.19 -7.73
N LYS A 38 14.43 -2.99 -8.91
CA LYS A 38 15.13 -2.90 -10.18
C LYS A 38 15.99 -1.64 -10.27
N ASP A 39 15.50 -0.51 -9.77
CA ASP A 39 16.23 0.76 -9.78
C ASP A 39 17.42 0.76 -8.81
N THR A 40 17.44 -0.13 -7.81
CA THR A 40 18.54 -0.23 -6.84
C THR A 40 19.77 -1.01 -7.32
N ASP A 41 19.85 -1.47 -8.58
CA ASP A 41 21.04 -2.15 -9.16
C ASP A 41 21.66 -3.25 -8.25
N GLY A 42 20.82 -3.93 -7.45
CA GLY A 42 21.25 -4.96 -6.51
C GLY A 42 21.83 -4.46 -5.17
N ALA A 43 21.92 -3.15 -4.95
CA ALA A 43 22.27 -2.59 -3.64
C ALA A 43 21.07 -2.70 -2.68
N PRO A 44 21.25 -3.19 -1.44
CA PRO A 44 20.19 -3.16 -0.44
C PRO A 44 19.77 -1.70 -0.20
N PRO A 45 18.46 -1.41 -0.08
CA PRO A 45 18.00 -0.07 0.24
C PRO A 45 18.65 0.38 1.55
N LYS A 46 19.46 1.45 1.50
CA LYS A 46 20.09 2.01 2.70
C LYS A 46 19.00 2.46 3.66
N ALA A 47 19.00 1.92 4.87
CA ALA A 47 18.09 2.38 5.90
C ALA A 47 18.36 3.86 6.16
N LEU A 48 17.32 4.66 6.30
CA LEU A 48 17.45 6.08 6.60
C LEU A 48 17.32 6.26 8.11
N VAL A 49 18.37 6.77 8.76
CA VAL A 49 18.37 7.09 10.19
C VAL A 49 18.11 8.58 10.37
N ARG A 50 17.29 8.93 11.37
CA ARG A 50 16.98 10.32 11.69
C ARG A 50 18.17 10.95 12.42
N ASP A 51 18.71 12.02 11.84
CA ASP A 51 19.78 12.82 12.44
C ASP A 51 19.21 13.62 13.64
N PRO A 52 19.72 13.41 14.86
CA PRO A 52 19.26 14.14 16.05
C PRO A 52 19.62 15.63 16.04
N GLU A 53 20.64 16.04 15.27
CA GLU A 53 21.11 17.43 15.24
C GLU A 53 20.32 18.28 14.24
N THR A 54 20.07 17.74 13.04
CA THR A 54 19.37 18.47 11.98
C THR A 54 17.89 18.08 11.83
N GLY A 55 17.47 16.99 12.46
CA GLY A 55 16.12 16.42 12.33
C GLY A 55 15.84 15.78 10.96
N ARG A 56 16.80 15.82 10.02
CA ARG A 56 16.69 15.26 8.67
C ARG A 56 17.06 13.78 8.67
N TYR A 57 16.58 13.03 7.68
CA TYR A 57 16.98 11.64 7.49
C TYR A 57 18.24 11.55 6.65
N ARG A 58 19.20 10.70 7.07
CA ARG A 58 20.44 10.41 6.34
C ARG A 58 20.58 8.89 6.11
N PRO A 59 21.26 8.45 5.04
CA PRO A 59 21.56 7.04 4.86
C PRO A 59 22.40 6.52 6.03
N GLU A 60 22.08 5.34 6.51
CA GLU A 60 22.97 4.52 7.35
C GLU A 60 24.18 4.15 6.48
N GLU A 61 25.39 4.48 6.98
CA GLU A 61 26.65 4.15 6.31
C GLU A 61 26.98 2.66 6.45
#